data_AF-A0A2E7AW80-F1
#
_entry.id   AF-A0A2E7AW80-F1
#
_cell.length_a   1.000
_cell.length_b   1.000
_cell.length_c   1.000
_cell.angle_alpha   90.00
_cell.angle_beta   90.00
_cell.angle_gamma   90.00
#
_symmetry.space_group_name_H-M   'P 1'
#
loop_
_entity.id
_entity.type
_entity.pdbx_description
1 polymer ?
#
loop_
_entity_poly.entity_id
_entity_poly.type
_entity_poly.pdbx_seq_one_letter_code
_entity_poly.pdbx_strand_id
1 'polypeptide(L)' 'MRQYYKKGGKTKKSKSRVNEAGNYTKPGLRKRIFNRIKAGGKGGRPGQWSARKAQMVAAAYKKAGGGYRD' A
#
# COMPACT_ATOMS: atom_id res chain seq x y z
N MET A 1 -22.21 0.62 36.80
CA MET A 1 -22.14 -0.11 35.50
C MET A 1 -20.84 0.27 34.79
N ARG A 2 -19.71 -0.42 35.09
CA ARG A 2 -18.41 -0.15 34.44
C ARG A 2 -18.28 -1.04 33.20
N GLN A 3 -18.42 -0.43 32.02
CA GLN A 3 -18.22 -1.13 30.76
C GLN A 3 -16.72 -1.46 30.60
N TYR A 4 -16.40 -2.75 30.64
CA TYR A 4 -15.08 -3.28 30.31
C TYR A 4 -14.87 -3.11 28.79
N TYR A 5 -13.93 -2.25 28.39
CA TYR A 5 -13.44 -2.21 27.02
C TYR A 5 -12.73 -3.52 26.68
N LYS A 6 -13.38 -4.33 25.84
CA LYS A 6 -12.89 -5.63 25.36
C LYS A 6 -11.63 -5.41 24.51
N LYS A 7 -10.47 -5.79 25.08
CA LYS A 7 -9.13 -5.78 24.48
C LYS A 7 -9.18 -6.43 23.09
N GLY A 8 -8.95 -5.63 22.04
CA GLY A 8 -9.00 -6.03 20.64
C GLY A 8 -8.13 -7.26 20.34
N GLY A 9 -8.75 -8.28 19.75
CA GLY A 9 -8.11 -9.55 19.42
C GLY A 9 -6.99 -9.39 18.39
N LYS A 10 -5.90 -10.14 18.56
CA LYS A 10 -4.79 -10.23 17.61
C LYS A 10 -5.31 -10.86 16.31
N THR A 11 -5.67 -10.05 15.32
CA THR A 11 -5.99 -10.53 13.98
C THR A 11 -4.75 -11.18 13.38
N LYS A 12 -4.85 -12.44 12.94
CA LYS A 12 -3.79 -13.13 12.20
C LYS A 12 -3.31 -12.22 11.07
N LYS A 13 -2.00 -11.93 10.98
CA LYS A 13 -1.42 -11.14 9.87
C LYS A 13 -1.78 -11.83 8.56
N SER A 14 -2.79 -11.33 7.87
CA SER A 14 -3.10 -11.74 6.51
C SER A 14 -1.88 -11.40 5.64
N LYS A 15 -1.53 -12.30 4.71
CA LYS A 15 -0.46 -12.04 3.73
C LYS A 15 -0.79 -10.72 3.03
N SER A 16 0.16 -9.78 3.03
CA SER A 16 -0.04 -8.46 2.47
C SER A 16 -0.28 -8.55 0.96
N ARG A 17 -1.52 -8.41 0.51
CA ARG A 17 -1.92 -8.42 -0.91
C ARG A 17 -1.57 -7.14 -1.66
N VAL A 18 -0.85 -6.22 -1.03
CA VAL A 18 -0.49 -4.90 -1.59
C VAL A 18 0.28 -4.99 -2.92
N ASN A 19 0.82 -6.15 -3.26
CA ASN A 19 1.54 -6.43 -4.51
C ASN A 19 1.07 -7.70 -5.22
N GLU A 20 -0.16 -8.19 -4.99
CA GLU A 20 -0.71 -9.23 -5.86
C GLU A 20 -0.79 -8.66 -7.29
N ALA A 21 0.06 -9.18 -8.18
CA ALA A 21 0.27 -8.66 -9.52
C ALA A 21 -0.97 -8.80 -10.42
N GLY A 22 -1.92 -9.68 -10.04
CA GLY A 22 -3.16 -9.94 -10.78
C GLY A 22 -4.05 -8.70 -10.96
N ASN A 23 -4.05 -7.76 -10.02
CA ASN A 23 -4.92 -6.59 -10.04
C ASN A 23 -4.38 -5.41 -10.86
N TYR A 24 -3.23 -5.50 -11.53
CA TYR A 24 -2.62 -4.36 -12.22
C TYR A 24 -2.47 -4.59 -13.71
N THR A 25 -2.96 -3.66 -14.53
CA THR A 25 -2.79 -3.74 -16.00
C THR A 25 -1.34 -3.51 -16.45
N LYS A 26 -0.54 -2.80 -15.64
CA LYS A 26 0.87 -2.48 -15.91
C LYS A 26 1.74 -2.79 -14.67
N PRO A 27 1.97 -4.08 -14.34
CA PRO A 27 2.66 -4.47 -13.10
C PRO A 27 4.09 -3.91 -13.02
N GLY A 28 4.82 -3.85 -14.15
CA GLY A 28 6.16 -3.25 -14.21
C GLY A 28 6.18 -1.76 -13.89
N LEU A 29 5.20 -1.00 -14.38
CA LEU A 29 5.03 0.42 -14.07
C LEU A 29 4.79 0.63 -12.58
N ARG A 30 3.89 -0.17 -11.99
CA ARG A 30 3.61 -0.09 -10.55
C ARG A 30 4.84 -0.41 -9.71
N LYS A 31 5.62 -1.44 -10.07
CA LYS A 31 6.87 -1.80 -9.39
C LYS A 31 7.88 -0.64 -9.39
N ARG A 32 8.05 0.04 -10.53
CA ARG A 32 8.93 1.22 -10.65
C ARG A 32 8.47 2.37 -9.75
N ILE A 33 7.17 2.70 -9.77
CA ILE A 33 6.57 3.76 -8.95
C ILE A 33 6.69 3.43 -7.45
N PHE A 34 6.41 2.18 -7.08
CA PHE A 34 6.53 1.69 -5.71
C PHE A 34 7.95 1.83 -5.16
N ASN A 35 8.95 1.39 -5.91
CA ASN A 35 10.36 1.49 -5.48
C ASN A 35 10.79 2.95 -5.32
N ARG A 36 10.41 3.83 -6.27
CA ARG A 36 10.70 5.26 -6.20
C ARG A 36 10.08 5.91 -4.95
N ILE A 37 8.80 5.63 -4.68
CA ILE A 37 8.10 6.19 -3.52
C ILE A 37 8.60 5.62 -2.20
N LYS A 38 8.94 4.32 -2.16
CA LYS A 38 9.52 3.69 -0.98
C LYS A 38 10.86 4.34 -0.64
N ALA A 39 11.72 4.56 -1.63
CA ALA A 39 13.01 5.22 -1.44
C ALA A 39 12.88 6.69 -1.02
N GLY A 40 11.83 7.38 -1.46
CA GLY A 40 11.59 8.77 -1.08
C GLY A 40 11.25 8.98 0.40
N GLY A 41 11.56 10.16 0.94
CA GLY A 41 11.18 10.59 2.30
C GLY A 41 9.75 11.14 2.40
N LYS A 42 9.01 11.26 1.29
CA LYS A 42 7.63 11.73 1.32
C LYS A 42 6.71 10.62 1.81
N GLY A 43 5.91 10.93 2.83
CA GLY A 43 4.97 9.97 3.44
C GLY A 43 5.62 9.05 4.48
N GLY A 44 6.81 9.35 4.98
CA GLY A 44 7.48 8.61 6.05
C GLY A 44 8.97 8.46 5.77
N ARG A 45 9.69 7.76 6.66
CA ARG A 45 11.14 7.55 6.51
C ARG A 45 11.47 6.86 5.16
N PRO A 46 12.57 7.24 4.50
CA PRO A 46 13.10 6.51 3.34
C PRO A 46 13.21 5.01 3.60
N GLY A 47 12.92 4.18 2.60
CA GLY A 47 12.96 2.72 2.69
C GLY A 47 11.77 2.06 3.40
N GLN A 48 11.07 2.80 4.27
CA GLN A 48 9.91 2.28 5.00
C GLN A 48 8.62 2.36 4.18
N TRP A 49 7.71 1.43 4.46
CA TRP A 49 6.38 1.39 3.86
C TRP A 49 5.32 1.92 4.82
N SER A 50 4.48 2.84 4.35
CA SER A 50 3.45 3.51 5.13
C SER A 50 2.14 3.64 4.34
N ALA A 51 1.03 3.90 5.05
CA ALA A 51 -0.27 4.14 4.42
C ALA A 51 -0.25 5.31 3.42
N ARG A 52 0.43 6.41 3.78
CA ARG A 52 0.56 7.59 2.91
C ARG A 52 1.36 7.29 1.65
N LYS A 53 2.41 6.46 1.74
CA LYS A 53 3.16 5.99 0.57
C LYS A 53 2.30 5.10 -0.34
N ALA A 54 1.42 4.26 0.22
CA ALA A 54 0.49 3.47 -0.57
C ALA A 54 -0.48 4.34 -1.39
N GLN A 55 -1.05 5.37 -0.76
CA GLN A 55 -1.92 6.35 -1.44
C GLN A 55 -1.17 7.05 -2.58
N MET A 56 0.07 7.46 -2.34
CA MET A 56 0.91 8.07 -3.38
C MET A 56 1.17 7.12 -4.55
N VAL A 57 1.42 5.83 -4.28
CA VAL A 57 1.61 4.84 -5.36
C VAL A 57 0.34 4.71 -6.19
N ALA A 58 -0.84 4.65 -5.56
CA ALA A 58 -2.10 4.57 -6.28
C ALA A 58 -2.33 5.80 -7.18
N ALA A 59 -2.15 7.00 -6.64
CA ALA A 59 -2.30 8.24 -7.39
C ALA A 59 -1.30 8.35 -8.56
N ALA A 60 -0.03 8.05 -8.31
CA ALA A 60 1.01 8.08 -9.34
C ALA A 60 0.80 7.01 -10.41
N TYR A 61 0.36 5.81 -10.02
CA TYR A 61 0.07 4.72 -10.94
C TYR A 61 -1.10 5.06 -11.86
N LYS A 62 -2.21 5.61 -11.32
CA LYS A 62 -3.34 6.11 -12.11
C LYS A 62 -2.90 7.23 -13.06
N LYS A 63 -2.13 8.21 -12.56
CA LYS A 63 -1.60 9.32 -13.37
C LYS A 63 -0.69 8.86 -14.51
N ALA A 64 0.07 7.78 -14.30
CA ALA A 64 0.93 7.19 -15.32
C ALA A 64 0.18 6.25 -16.29
N GLY A 65 -1.17 6.25 -16.28
CA GLY A 65 -2.00 5.42 -17.14
C GLY A 65 -2.01 3.94 -16.73
N GLY A 66 -1.71 3.65 -15.47
CA GLY A 66 -1.88 2.34 -14.87
C GLY A 66 -3.33 2.10 -14.47
N GLY A 67 -3.89 0.97 -14.88
CA GLY A 67 -5.24 0.52 -14.55
C GLY A 67 -5.23 -0.67 -13.60
N TYR A 68 -6.42 -0.98 -13.09
CA TYR A 68 -6.66 -2.14 -12.24
C TYR A 68 -7.45 -3.19 -13.05
N ARG A 69 -7.19 -4.46 -12.78
CA ARG A 69 -8.01 -5.56 -13.29
C ARG A 69 -8.96 -5.95 -12.16
N ASP A 70 -10.25 -5.94 -12.47
CA ASP A 70 -11.33 -6.32 -11.54
C ASP A 70 -11.32 -7.82 -11.23
#